data_AF-A0A1I3V321-F1
#
_entry.id   AF-A0A1I3V321-F1
#
_cell.length_a   1.000
_cell.length_b   1.000
_cell.length_c   1.000
_cell.angle_alpha   90.00
_cell.angle_beta   90.00
_cell.angle_gamma   90.00
#
_symmetry.space_group_name_H-M   'P 1'
#
loop_
_entity.id
_entity.type
_entity.pdbx_description
1 polymer ?
#
loop_
_entity_poly.entity_id
_entity_poly.type
_entity_poly.pdbx_seq_one_letter_code
_entity_poly.pdbx_strand_id
1 'polypeptide(L)' 'MSEKRKPVLTMLLRYEGKNKSNKIELFRATDFDKPNKKNSERLFRIRVNGKWWPNGSKESFFYKSRLMHIINNAIHI' A
#
# COMPACT_ATOMS: atom_id res chain seq x y z
N MET A 1 9.68 -15.35 11.57
CA MET A 1 8.56 -14.54 11.00
C MET A 1 9.06 -13.86 9.74
N SER A 2 8.39 -14.03 8.60
CA SER A 2 8.93 -13.68 7.27
C SER A 2 9.00 -12.17 7.04
N GLU A 3 10.16 -11.60 7.32
CA GLU A 3 10.63 -10.23 7.04
C GLU A 3 10.92 -9.94 5.55
N LYS A 4 10.44 -10.77 4.62
CA LYS A 4 11.02 -10.83 3.26
C LYS A 4 10.60 -9.74 2.27
N ARG A 5 9.60 -8.91 2.56
CA ARG A 5 9.05 -7.96 1.58
C ARG A 5 9.39 -6.52 1.95
N LYS A 6 10.26 -5.89 1.16
CA LYS A 6 10.61 -4.46 1.30
C LYS A 6 9.59 -3.60 0.56
N PRO A 7 9.05 -2.54 1.16
CA PRO A 7 8.21 -1.61 0.42
C PRO A 7 9.05 -0.89 -0.64
N VAL A 8 8.47 -0.69 -1.81
CA VAL A 8 9.06 0.09 -2.91
C VAL A 8 9.02 1.59 -2.59
N LEU A 9 8.02 2.01 -1.81
CA LEU A 9 7.92 3.38 -1.33
C LEU A 9 7.35 3.37 0.09
N THR A 10 7.92 4.19 0.95
CA THR A 10 7.37 4.48 2.28
C THR A 10 7.12 5.99 2.37
N MET A 11 5.89 6.37 2.67
CA MET A 11 5.49 7.75 2.92
C MET A 11 5.19 7.89 4.40
N LEU A 12 5.86 8.83 5.05
CA LEU A 12 5.60 9.23 6.42
C LEU A 12 4.86 10.55 6.36
N LEU A 13 3.57 10.54 6.69
CA LEU A 13 2.81 11.78 6.76
C LEU A 13 3.24 12.56 7.99
N ARG A 14 3.47 13.85 7.79
CA ARG A 14 3.81 14.76 8.88
C ARG A 14 2.67 14.80 9.89
N TYR A 15 3.03 14.82 11.15
CA TYR A 15 2.11 15.08 12.24
C TYR A 15 1.67 16.55 12.18
N GLU A 16 0.38 16.81 11.97
CA GLU A 16 -0.21 18.15 12.07
C GLU A 16 -1.23 18.18 13.23
N GLY A 17 -0.89 18.89 14.30
CA GLY A 17 -1.80 19.17 15.41
C GLY A 17 -2.04 17.99 16.36
N LYS A 18 -3.23 17.37 16.31
CA LYS A 18 -3.63 16.21 17.15
C LYS A 18 -3.69 14.89 16.36
N ASN A 19 -3.50 14.93 15.05
CA ASN A 19 -3.67 13.78 14.17
C ASN A 19 -2.37 12.97 14.06
N LYS A 20 -2.43 11.68 14.39
CA LYS A 20 -1.26 10.78 14.33
C LYS A 20 -0.69 10.75 12.91
N SER A 21 0.64 10.71 12.82
CA SER A 21 1.36 10.52 11.56
C SER A 21 0.99 9.16 10.96
N ASN A 22 0.34 9.16 9.80
CA ASN A 22 0.09 7.92 9.07
C ASN A 22 1.36 7.49 8.31
N LYS A 23 1.78 6.24 8.52
CA LYS A 23 2.82 5.59 7.74
C LYS A 23 2.15 4.77 6.64
N ILE A 24 2.43 5.11 5.39
CA ILE A 24 1.90 4.40 4.21
C ILE A 24 3.06 3.71 3.51
N GLU A 25 2.95 2.40 3.31
CA GLU A 25 3.96 1.57 2.68
C GLU A 25 3.37 0.91 1.44
N LEU A 26 4.09 1.04 0.32
CA LEU A 26 3.69 0.57 -0.99
C LEU A 26 4.53 -0.63 -1.40
N PHE A 27 3.90 -1.69 -1.90
CA PHE A 27 4.56 -2.91 -2.33
C PHE A 27 4.09 -3.28 -3.75
N ARG A 28 4.96 -3.90 -4.55
CA ARG A 28 4.57 -4.35 -5.89
C ARG A 28 3.81 -5.67 -5.79
N ALA A 29 2.90 -5.92 -6.72
CA ALA A 29 2.17 -7.18 -6.76
C ALA A 29 3.09 -8.39 -7.02
N THR A 30 4.18 -8.17 -7.76
CA THR A 30 5.22 -9.16 -8.03
C THR A 30 5.87 -9.72 -6.75
N ASP A 31 5.84 -8.96 -5.65
CA ASP A 31 6.42 -9.39 -4.37
C ASP A 31 5.53 -10.42 -3.63
N PHE A 32 4.31 -10.68 -4.11
CA PHE A 32 3.30 -11.51 -3.45
C PHE A 32 2.83 -12.66 -4.34
N ASP A 33 3.74 -13.55 -4.75
CA ASP A 33 3.46 -14.82 -5.46
C ASP A 33 2.37 -14.71 -6.55
N LYS A 34 2.19 -13.51 -7.13
CA LYS A 34 1.22 -13.29 -8.18
C LYS A 34 1.93 -13.68 -9.46
N PRO A 35 1.39 -14.64 -10.22
CA PRO A 35 2.00 -15.04 -11.48
C PRO A 35 2.19 -13.80 -12.35
N ASN A 36 3.27 -13.81 -13.13
CA ASN A 36 3.64 -12.84 -14.16
C ASN A 36 2.52 -12.63 -15.20
N LYS A 37 1.38 -12.10 -14.76
CA LYS A 37 0.37 -11.53 -15.64
C LYS A 37 1.01 -10.26 -16.19
N LYS A 38 0.87 -10.00 -17.48
CA LYS A 38 1.41 -8.82 -18.20
C LYS A 38 1.20 -7.45 -17.51
N ASN A 39 0.34 -7.39 -16.48
CA ASN A 39 0.01 -6.19 -15.71
C ASN A 39 0.42 -6.23 -14.23
N SER A 40 1.09 -7.29 -13.73
CA SER A 40 1.48 -7.41 -12.30
C SER A 40 2.45 -6.31 -11.86
N GLU A 41 3.33 -5.87 -12.75
CA GLU A 41 4.26 -4.75 -12.51
C GLU A 41 3.57 -3.41 -12.28
N ARG A 42 2.34 -3.28 -12.81
CA ARG A 42 1.52 -2.07 -12.67
C ARG A 42 0.59 -2.11 -11.46
N LEU A 43 0.56 -3.24 -10.76
CA LEU A 43 -0.30 -3.48 -9.61
C LEU A 43 0.50 -3.32 -8.31
N PHE A 44 -0.11 -2.66 -7.35
CA PHE A 44 0.50 -2.33 -6.07
C PHE A 44 -0.43 -2.67 -4.92
N ARG A 45 0.15 -3.08 -3.80
CA ARG A 45 -0.54 -3.27 -2.53
C ARG A 45 -0.02 -2.26 -1.52
N ILE A 46 -0.90 -1.85 -0.61
CA ILE A 46 -0.64 -0.78 0.35
C ILE A 46 -0.89 -1.24 1.76
N ARG A 47 -0.04 -0.76 2.65
CA ARG A 47 -0.11 -0.98 4.09
C ARG A 47 -0.16 0.38 4.77
N VAL A 48 -1.10 0.58 5.67
CA VAL A 48 -1.28 1.81 6.44
C VAL A 48 -1.06 1.46 7.90
N ASN A 49 -0.10 2.13 8.56
CA ASN A 49 0.28 1.90 9.94
C ASN A 49 0.53 0.41 10.27
N GLY A 50 1.19 -0.30 9.35
CA GLY A 50 1.49 -1.73 9.51
C GLY A 50 0.34 -2.70 9.17
N LYS A 51 -0.85 -2.22 8.80
CA LYS A 51 -2.01 -3.05 8.44
C LYS A 51 -2.31 -2.98 6.94
N TRP A 52 -2.63 -4.11 6.32
CA TRP A 52 -2.98 -4.13 4.89
C TRP A 52 -4.28 -3.37 4.64
N TRP A 53 -4.28 -2.53 3.61
CA TRP A 53 -5.43 -1.72 3.23
C TRP A 53 -5.95 -2.15 1.84
N PRO A 54 -7.28 -2.21 1.64
CA PRO A 54 -8.34 -2.02 2.62
C PRO A 54 -8.47 -3.24 3.55
N ASN A 55 -8.84 -2.98 4.80
CA ASN A 55 -8.89 -4.03 5.82
C ASN A 55 -10.02 -5.03 5.49
N GLY A 56 -9.72 -6.32 5.45
CA GLY A 56 -10.70 -7.37 5.18
C GLY A 56 -11.03 -7.65 3.71
N SER A 57 -10.39 -6.98 2.73
CA SER A 57 -10.64 -7.28 1.31
C SER A 57 -9.78 -8.45 0.78
N LYS A 58 -10.39 -9.30 -0.05
CA LYS A 58 -9.68 -10.32 -0.86
C LYS A 58 -8.87 -9.67 -1.98
N GLU A 59 -9.32 -8.53 -2.49
CA GLU A 59 -8.63 -7.73 -3.51
C GLU A 59 -7.92 -6.54 -2.90
N SER A 60 -6.59 -6.63 -2.85
CA SER A 60 -5.71 -5.66 -2.19
C SER A 60 -4.64 -5.10 -3.14
N PHE A 61 -4.88 -5.21 -4.45
CA PHE A 61 -3.95 -4.73 -5.47
C PHE A 61 -4.60 -3.70 -6.38
N PHE A 62 -3.85 -2.65 -6.65
CA PHE A 62 -4.33 -1.44 -7.29
C PHE A 62 -3.41 -1.03 -8.41
N TYR A 63 -3.99 -0.59 -9.53
CA TYR A 63 -3.18 -0.02 -10.61
C TYR A 63 -2.49 1.26 -10.16
N LYS A 64 -1.27 1.49 -10.68
CA LYS A 64 -0.51 2.74 -10.48
C LYS A 64 -1.36 3.99 -10.73
N SER A 65 -2.24 3.97 -11.74
CA SER A 65 -3.13 5.08 -12.09
C SER A 65 -4.12 5.46 -10.97
N ARG A 66 -4.50 4.50 -10.12
CA ARG A 66 -5.42 4.74 -8.99
C ARG A 66 -4.69 5.02 -7.68
N LEU A 67 -3.35 4.94 -7.67
CA LEU A 67 -2.57 4.98 -6.44
C LEU A 67 -2.80 6.27 -5.64
N MET A 68 -2.76 7.42 -6.31
CA MET A 68 -2.95 8.73 -5.65
C MET A 68 -4.33 8.85 -5.02
N HIS A 69 -5.38 8.46 -5.75
CA HIS A 69 -6.74 8.47 -5.22
C HIS A 69 -6.87 7.57 -3.99
N ILE A 70 -6.23 6.41 -4.02
CA ILE A 70 -6.27 5.45 -2.93
C ILE A 70 -5.45 5.93 -1.72
N ILE A 71 -4.27 6.51 -1.95
CA ILE A 71 -3.46 7.13 -0.89
C ILE A 71 -4.30 8.21 -0.20
N ASN A 72 -4.92 9.12 -0.94
CA ASN A 72 -5.80 10.14 -0.36
C ASN A 72 -6.92 9.50 0.48
N ASN A 73 -7.61 8.49 -0.03
CA ASN A 73 -8.65 7.80 0.73
C ASN A 73 -8.09 7.10 1.98
N ALA A 74 -6.87 6.57 1.93
CA ALA A 74 -6.21 5.91 3.05
C ALA A 74 -5.74 6.89 4.14
N ILE A 75 -5.52 8.16 3.80
CA ILE A 75 -5.12 9.22 4.74
C ILE A 75 -6.30 9.68 5.59
N HIS A 76 -7.50 9.73 5.01
CA HIS A 76 -8.70 10.27 5.64
C HIS A 76 -9.50 9.23 6.46
N ILE A 77 -8.83 8.18 6.97
CA ILE A 77 -9.42 7.10 7.80
C ILE A 77 -8.98 7.26 9.25
#